data_AF-A0A914F7W2-F1
#
_entry.id   AF-A0A914F7W2-F1
#
_cell.length_a   1.000
_cell.length_b   1.000
_cell.length_c   1.000
_cell.angle_alpha   90.00
_cell.angle_beta   90.00
_cell.angle_gamma   90.00
#
_symmetry.space_group_name_H-M   'P 1'
#
loop_
_entity.id
_entity.type
_entity.pdbx_description
1 polymer ?
#
loop_
_entity_poly.entity_id
_entity_poly.type
_entity_poly.pdbx_seq_one_letter_code
_entity_poly.pdbx_strand_id
1 'polypeptide(L)'
;MPVRIQWDPERNIKLEKLPIRSIQIGLSKDAVNKYVNEWIVEIKDVTALMKEIGKFVDSKSYNEANQKLPKEEIYQFLIKDNFKLMNEIK
;
A
#
# COMPACT_ATOMS: atom_id res chain seq x y z
N MET A 1 10.19 4.91 -21.10
CA MET A 1 8.73 5.09 -21.02
C MET A 1 8.43 6.05 -19.88
N PRO A 2 7.38 6.87 -19.97
CA PRO A 2 6.95 7.71 -18.85
C PRO A 2 6.55 6.83 -17.66
N VAL A 3 6.77 7.33 -16.43
CA VAL A 3 6.27 6.70 -15.21
C VAL A 3 4.75 6.71 -15.27
N ARG A 4 4.12 5.55 -15.10
CA ARG A 4 2.66 5.42 -15.07
C ARG A 4 2.18 5.62 -13.65
N ILE A 5 1.24 6.53 -13.46
CA ILE A 5 0.60 6.82 -12.17
C ILE A 5 -0.91 6.62 -12.33
N GLN A 6 -1.50 5.85 -11.43
CA GLN A 6 -2.93 5.56 -11.41
C GLN A 6 -3.48 5.71 -9.98
N TRP A 7 -4.77 6.03 -9.86
CA TRP A 7 -5.48 6.15 -8.59
C TRP A 7 -6.55 5.07 -8.46
N ASP A 8 -6.22 4.00 -7.76
CA ASP A 8 -7.08 2.84 -7.57
C ASP A 8 -8.07 3.04 -6.43
N PRO A 9 -9.32 2.53 -6.56
CA PRO A 9 -10.30 2.61 -5.48
C PRO A 9 -9.94 1.66 -4.34
N GLU A 10 -9.96 2.17 -3.11
CA GLU A 10 -9.73 1.34 -1.92
C GLU A 10 -11.02 0.68 -1.44
N ARG A 11 -10.91 -0.44 -0.71
CA ARG A 11 -12.06 -1.18 -0.18
C ARG A 11 -11.87 -1.61 1.27
N ASN A 12 -12.98 -1.67 2.00
CA ASN A 12 -12.96 -2.21 3.36
C ASN A 12 -13.05 -3.75 3.35
N ILE A 13 -13.06 -4.35 4.54
CA ILE A 13 -13.13 -5.81 4.73
C ILE A 13 -14.41 -6.47 4.20
N LYS A 14 -15.46 -5.67 3.96
CA LYS A 14 -16.71 -6.11 3.32
C LYS A 14 -16.68 -5.92 1.80
N LEU A 15 -15.52 -5.53 1.26
CA LEU A 15 -15.31 -5.15 -0.14
C LEU A 15 -16.13 -3.94 -0.59
N GLU A 16 -16.61 -3.12 0.34
CA GLU A 16 -17.30 -1.86 0.04
C GLU A 16 -16.26 -0.79 -0.31
N LYS A 17 -16.59 0.09 -1.26
CA LYS A 17 -15.69 1.15 -1.72
C LYS A 17 -15.48 2.20 -0.62
N LEU A 18 -14.22 2.59 -0.41
CA LEU A 18 -13.84 3.69 0.48
C LEU A 18 -13.65 5.02 -0.29
N PRO A 19 -13.75 6.17 0.40
CA PRO A 19 -13.52 7.48 -0.21
C PRO A 19 -12.05 7.76 -0.51
N ILE A 20 -11.13 7.09 0.20
CA ILE A 20 -9.70 7.15 -0.06
C ILE A 20 -9.33 6.34 -1.31
N ARG A 21 -8.20 6.68 -1.91
CA ARG A 21 -7.65 5.98 -3.07
C ARG A 21 -6.19 5.67 -2.85
N SER A 22 -5.78 4.53 -3.39
CA SER A 22 -4.40 4.08 -3.40
C SER A 22 -3.71 4.58 -4.67
N ILE A 23 -2.47 5.04 -4.53
CA ILE A 23 -1.65 5.44 -5.67
C ILE A 23 -0.87 4.22 -6.17
N GLN A 24 -1.02 3.90 -7.45
CA GLN A 24 -0.21 2.89 -8.13
C GLN A 24 0.84 3.57 -8.98
N ILE A 25 2.12 3.28 -8.72
CA ILE A 25 3.27 3.82 -9.45
C ILE A 25 3.98 2.66 -10.16
N GLY A 26 4.07 2.73 -11.48
CA GLY A 26 4.82 1.75 -12.26
C GLY A 26 6.33 1.99 -12.15
N LEU A 27 7.07 0.99 -11.64
CA LEU A 27 8.53 0.95 -11.70
C LEU A 27 8.98 0.54 -13.10
N SER A 28 10.09 1.11 -13.59
CA SER A 28 10.65 0.76 -14.91
C SER A 28 12.17 0.82 -14.92
N LYS A 29 12.78 0.16 -15.91
CA LYS A 29 14.24 0.12 -16.12
C LYS A 29 14.97 -0.33 -14.84
N ASP A 30 16.04 0.35 -14.46
CA ASP A 30 16.91 0.02 -13.34
C ASP A 30 16.18 -0.03 -11.99
N ALA A 31 15.08 0.71 -11.84
CA ALA A 31 14.27 0.66 -10.62
C ALA A 31 13.68 -0.73 -10.38
N VAL A 32 13.39 -1.50 -11.44
CA VAL A 32 12.92 -2.89 -11.30
C VAL A 32 14.03 -3.76 -10.71
N ASN A 33 15.24 -3.66 -11.26
CA ASN A 33 16.39 -4.44 -10.78
C ASN A 33 16.72 -4.08 -9.32
N LYS A 34 16.69 -2.80 -8.96
CA LYS A 34 16.89 -2.36 -7.57
C LYS A 34 15.77 -2.83 -6.64
N TYR A 35 14.52 -2.73 -7.08
CA TYR A 35 13.38 -3.20 -6.28
C TYR A 35 13.53 -4.68 -5.92
N VAL A 36 13.80 -5.52 -6.92
CA VAL A 36 13.89 -6.98 -6.72
C VAL A 36 15.11 -7.38 -5.91
N ASN A 37 16.27 -6.76 -6.14
CA ASN A 37 17.53 -7.24 -5.58
C ASN A 37 18.02 -6.47 -4.33
N GLU A 38 17.55 -5.23 -4.12
CA GLU A 38 18.12 -4.33 -3.11
C GLU A 38 17.09 -3.75 -2.13
N TRP A 39 15.85 -3.49 -2.56
CA TRP A 39 14.89 -2.76 -1.70
C TRP A 39 13.99 -3.66 -0.84
N ILE A 40 13.87 -4.95 -1.16
CA ILE A 40 13.09 -5.89 -0.33
C ILE A 40 13.88 -6.17 0.95
N VAL A 41 13.34 -5.72 2.09
CA VAL A 41 13.95 -5.93 3.41
C VAL A 41 13.54 -7.27 4.02
N GLU A 42 12.29 -7.67 3.86
CA GLU A 42 11.73 -8.92 4.42
C GLU A 42 10.54 -9.39 3.56
N ILE A 43 10.35 -10.71 3.46
CA ILE A 43 9.13 -11.32 2.94
C ILE A 43 8.52 -12.18 4.04
N LYS A 44 7.27 -11.89 4.41
CA LYS A 44 6.53 -12.62 5.44
C LYS A 44 5.32 -13.31 4.85
N ASP A 45 5.20 -14.62 5.09
CA ASP A 45 3.97 -15.36 4.76
C ASP A 45 2.87 -15.01 5.78
N VAL A 46 1.75 -14.48 5.28
CA VAL A 46 0.56 -14.13 6.05
C VAL A 46 -0.65 -14.98 5.68
N THR A 47 -0.46 -16.07 4.91
CA THR A 47 -1.55 -16.91 4.39
C THR A 47 -2.45 -17.45 5.50
N ALA A 48 -1.87 -17.94 6.60
CA ALA A 48 -2.64 -18.44 7.73
C ALA A 48 -3.50 -17.35 8.39
N LEU A 49 -2.93 -16.15 8.56
CA LEU A 49 -3.65 -14.99 9.09
C LEU A 49 -4.81 -14.59 8.18
N MET A 50 -4.59 -14.54 6.87
CA MET A 50 -5.64 -14.18 5.90
C MET A 50 -6.77 -15.21 5.88
N LYS A 51 -6.46 -16.51 6.00
CA LYS A 51 -7.47 -17.56 6.15
C LYS A 51 -8.27 -17.42 7.44
N GLU A 52 -7.63 -17.04 8.54
CA GLU A 52 -8.30 -16.79 9.81
C GLU A 52 -9.27 -15.60 9.71
N ILE A 53 -8.81 -14.48 9.16
CA ILE A 53 -9.64 -13.29 8.92
C ILE A 53 -10.83 -13.65 8.01
N GLY A 54 -10.59 -14.42 6.95
CA GLY A 54 -11.64 -14.91 6.05
C GLY A 54 -12.77 -15.65 6.78
N LYS A 55 -12.44 -16.51 7.77
CA LYS A 55 -13.45 -17.20 8.58
C LYS A 55 -14.34 -16.23 9.37
N PHE A 56 -13.78 -15.16 9.92
CA PHE A 56 -14.56 -14.14 10.63
C PHE A 56 -15.44 -13.34 9.67
N VAL A 57 -14.97 -13.07 8.45
CA VAL A 57 -15.77 -12.42 7.41
C VAL A 57 -16.94 -13.31 6.99
N ASP A 58 -16.69 -14.59 6.76
CA ASP A 58 -17.71 -15.58 6.40
C ASP A 58 -18.79 -15.72 7.50
N SER A 59 -18.39 -15.64 8.78
CA SER A 59 -19.31 -15.65 9.93
C SER A 59 -19.95 -14.29 10.24
N LYS A 60 -19.67 -13.24 9.44
CA LYS A 60 -20.11 -11.84 9.67
C LYS A 60 -19.60 -11.22 10.98
N SER A 61 -18.56 -11.81 11.57
CA SER A 61 -17.85 -11.34 12.77
C SER A 61 -16.83 -10.25 12.39
N TYR A 62 -17.32 -9.12 11.87
CA TYR A 62 -16.47 -8.09 11.28
C TYR A 62 -15.58 -7.35 12.30
N ASN A 63 -15.99 -7.28 13.57
CA ASN A 63 -15.20 -6.60 14.60
C ASN A 63 -13.92 -7.38 14.90
N GLU A 64 -14.05 -8.69 15.06
CA GLU A 64 -12.95 -9.64 15.27
C GLU A 64 -12.01 -9.65 14.07
N ALA A 65 -12.59 -9.63 12.86
CA ALA A 65 -11.83 -9.55 11.62
C ALA A 65 -11.01 -8.23 11.55
N ASN A 66 -11.62 -7.09 11.85
CA ASN A 66 -10.95 -5.78 11.84
C ASN A 66 -9.84 -5.68 12.88
N GLN A 67 -10.00 -6.27 14.07
CA GLN A 67 -8.96 -6.25 15.12
C GLN A 67 -7.69 -7.01 14.71
N LYS A 68 -7.78 -7.92 13.73
CA LYS A 68 -6.65 -8.70 13.20
C LYS A 68 -5.98 -8.07 12.00
N LEU A 69 -6.56 -7.02 11.41
CA LEU A 69 -5.93 -6.29 10.31
C LEU A 69 -4.69 -5.54 10.80
N PRO A 70 -3.69 -5.32 9.92
CA PRO A 70 -2.59 -4.41 10.21
C PRO A 70 -3.11 -3.02 10.59
N LYS A 71 -2.47 -2.38 11.57
CA LYS A 71 -2.79 -0.99 11.92
C LYS A 71 -2.23 -0.07 10.85
N GLU A 72 -3.10 0.74 10.25
CA GLU A 72 -2.71 1.79 9.33
C GLU A 72 -2.44 3.08 10.10
N GLU A 73 -1.28 3.70 9.84
CA GLU A 73 -0.89 4.97 10.45
C GLU A 73 -0.53 5.96 9.34
N ILE A 74 -0.88 7.23 9.53
CA ILE A 74 -0.51 8.29 8.59
C ILE A 74 1.00 8.47 8.66
N TYR A 75 1.67 8.24 7.54
CA TYR A 75 3.10 8.52 7.42
C TYR A 75 3.34 10.03 7.45
N GLN A 76 3.93 10.53 8.52
CA GLN A 76 4.24 11.95 8.70
C GLN A 76 5.56 12.29 7.98
N PHE A 77 5.47 13.04 6.88
CA PHE A 77 6.66 13.64 6.29
C PHE A 77 7.05 14.92 7.05
N LEU A 78 8.30 14.99 7.52
CA LEU A 78 8.94 16.25 7.87
C LEU A 78 9.36 16.95 6.58
N ILE A 79 8.43 17.64 5.91
CA ILE A 79 8.82 18.49 4.77
C ILE A 79 9.54 19.72 5.34
N LYS A 80 10.86 19.65 5.47
CA LYS A 80 11.70 20.85 5.43
C LYS A 80 12.16 21.06 3.98
N ASP A 81 11.59 22.09 3.35
CA ASP A 81 12.17 22.92 2.29
C ASP A 81 12.73 22.29 0.98
N ASN A 82 12.39 21.05 0.60
CA ASN A 82 12.95 20.44 -0.62
C ASN A 82 12.05 20.37 -1.85
N PHE A 83 10.80 20.88 -1.83
CA PHE A 83 10.01 20.98 -3.08
C PHE A 83 10.54 22.04 -4.06
N LYS A 84 11.50 22.89 -3.65
CA LYS A 84 12.11 23.90 -4.52
C LYS A 84 13.07 23.32 -5.58
N LEU A 85 13.59 22.09 -5.38
CA LEU A 85 14.61 21.51 -6.26
C LEU A 85 14.06 20.95 -7.59
N MET A 86 12.75 20.74 -7.72
CA MET A 86 12.17 20.19 -8.97
C MET A 86 11.90 21.24 -10.06
N ASN A 87 12.12 22.53 -9.80
CA ASN A 87 11.94 23.60 -10.80
C ASN A 87 13.25 24.05 -11.47
N GLU A 88 14.41 23.52 -11.08
CA GLU A 88 15.72 23.93 -11.63
C GLU A 88 16.33 22.93 -12.62
N ILE A 89 15.64 21.83 -12.92
CA ILE A 89 16.01 20.97 -14.07
C ILE A 89 15.17 21.42 -15.28
N LYS A 90 15.61 22.52 -15.90
CA LYS A 90 15.31 22.84 -17.30
C LYS A 90 16.57 22.70 -18.13
#